data_AF-H2C3S9-F1
#
_entry.id   AF-H2C3S9-F1
#
_cell.length_a   1.000
_cell.length_b   1.000
_cell.length_c   1.000
_cell.angle_alpha   90.00
_cell.angle_beta   90.00
_cell.angle_gamma   90.00
#
_symmetry.space_group_name_H-M   'P 1'
#
loop_
_entity.id
_entity.type
_entity.pdbx_description
1 polymer ?
#
loop_
_entity_poly.entity_id
_entity_poly.type
_entity_poly.pdbx_seq_one_letter_code
_entity_poly.pdbx_strand_id
1 'polypeptide(L)'
;MEAGESYWKSLSYIMRAVAELIGFSLENYQDYYSLAEYLAYKFNDGSVVVQFLNAERLHGEFHPRPQGGESFNRRVSDLKALTERLRGFLASLAKSST
;
A
#
# COMPACT_ATOMS: atom_id res chain seq x y z
N MET A 1 0.69 -4.62 18.74
CA MET A 1 -0.18 -3.62 18.10
C MET A 1 0.66 -2.59 17.36
N GLU A 2 1.68 -2.02 18.01
CA GLU A 2 2.56 -0.99 17.41
C GLU A 2 3.23 -1.40 16.10
N ALA A 3 3.72 -2.65 15.99
CA ALA A 3 4.39 -3.11 14.77
C ALA A 3 3.51 -3.07 13.51
N GLY A 4 2.22 -3.42 13.63
CA GLY A 4 1.29 -3.38 12.50
C GLY A 4 1.06 -1.94 12.02
N GLU A 5 0.90 -1.02 12.97
CA GLU A 5 0.75 0.41 12.67
C GLU A 5 1.99 0.99 11.98
N SER A 6 3.19 0.62 12.42
CA SER A 6 4.44 1.03 11.76
C SER A 6 4.54 0.50 10.33
N TYR A 7 4.16 -0.76 10.09
CA TYR A 7 4.12 -1.31 8.73
C TYR A 7 3.15 -0.51 7.85
N TRP A 8 1.91 -0.34 8.30
CA TRP A 8 0.90 0.41 7.55
C TRP A 8 1.38 1.83 7.21
N LYS A 9 1.92 2.57 8.19
CA LYS A 9 2.48 3.91 7.98
C LYS A 9 3.58 3.93 6.93
N SER A 10 4.44 2.92 6.91
CA SER A 10 5.48 2.80 5.88
C SER A 10 4.88 2.67 4.48
N LEU A 11 3.85 1.83 4.32
CA LEU A 11 3.18 1.65 3.04
C LEU A 11 2.45 2.94 2.62
N SER A 12 1.75 3.59 3.55
CA SER A 12 0.96 4.79 3.25
C SER A 12 1.83 5.97 2.78
N TYR A 13 3.05 6.14 3.32
CA TYR A 13 3.99 7.15 2.82
C TYR A 13 4.43 6.88 1.38
N ILE A 14 4.69 5.63 1.03
CA ILE A 14 5.07 5.27 -0.35
C ILE A 14 3.89 5.47 -1.30
N MET A 15 2.68 5.09 -0.89
CA MET A 15 1.46 5.34 -1.67
C MET A 15 1.22 6.84 -1.89
N ARG A 16 1.44 7.68 -0.88
CA ARG A 16 1.37 9.14 -1.00
C ARG A 16 2.38 9.69 -2.00
N ALA A 17 3.64 9.25 -1.93
CA ALA A 17 4.66 9.66 -2.87
C ALA A 17 4.32 9.25 -4.32
N VAL A 18 3.80 8.02 -4.50
CA VAL A 18 3.32 7.56 -5.81
C VAL A 18 2.18 8.45 -6.30
N ALA A 19 1.18 8.70 -5.45
CA ALA A 19 0.02 9.52 -5.78
C ALA A 19 0.42 10.94 -6.22
N GLU A 20 1.32 11.58 -5.46
CA GLU A 20 1.83 12.91 -5.78
C GLU A 20 2.52 12.95 -7.15
N LEU A 21 3.41 11.98 -7.43
CA LEU A 21 4.16 11.95 -8.70
C LEU A 21 3.28 11.62 -9.93
N ILE A 22 2.12 10.99 -9.74
CA ILE A 22 1.17 10.72 -10.83
C ILE A 22 0.00 11.71 -10.87
N GLY A 23 -0.03 12.72 -10.00
CA GLY A 23 -1.11 13.70 -9.91
C GLY A 23 -2.44 13.14 -9.39
N PHE A 24 -2.39 12.13 -8.51
CA PHE A 24 -3.58 11.54 -7.86
C PHE A 24 -3.80 12.17 -6.49
N SER A 25 -4.98 12.73 -6.23
CA SER A 25 -5.32 13.36 -4.94
C SER A 25 -5.69 12.31 -3.89
N LEU A 26 -5.17 12.45 -2.67
CA LEU A 26 -5.53 11.64 -1.50
C LEU A 26 -6.07 12.57 -0.40
N GLU A 27 -7.38 12.73 -0.34
CA GLU A 27 -8.09 13.62 0.60
C GLU A 27 -8.55 12.86 1.85
N ASN A 28 -8.88 11.59 1.70
CA ASN A 28 -9.41 10.73 2.74
C ASN A 28 -8.80 9.32 2.66
N TYR A 29 -9.24 8.46 3.57
CA TYR A 29 -8.73 7.10 3.69
C TYR A 29 -9.13 6.19 2.52
N GLN A 30 -10.35 6.37 2.00
CA GLN A 30 -10.91 5.61 0.90
C GLN A 30 -10.14 5.85 -0.40
N ASP A 31 -9.49 7.01 -0.54
CA ASP A 31 -8.68 7.32 -1.71
C ASP A 31 -7.45 6.40 -1.85
N TYR A 32 -6.96 5.78 -0.76
CA TYR A 32 -5.91 4.77 -0.86
C TYR A 32 -6.38 3.51 -1.60
N TYR A 33 -7.64 3.12 -1.40
CA TYR A 33 -8.23 2.02 -2.13
C TYR A 33 -8.40 2.37 -3.62
N SER A 34 -8.92 3.57 -3.92
CA SER A 34 -9.03 4.09 -5.29
C SER A 34 -7.67 4.13 -6.00
N LEU A 35 -6.61 4.54 -5.29
CA LEU A 35 -5.25 4.51 -5.80
C LEU A 35 -4.78 3.07 -6.08
N ALA A 36 -5.08 2.12 -5.19
CA ALA A 36 -4.73 0.71 -5.39
C ALA A 36 -5.44 0.13 -6.63
N GLU A 37 -6.71 0.45 -6.87
CA GLU A 37 -7.44 0.06 -8.08
C GLU A 37 -6.84 0.69 -9.34
N TYR A 38 -6.52 1.98 -9.30
CA TYR A 38 -5.85 2.66 -10.42
C TYR A 38 -4.50 2.01 -10.75
N LEU A 39 -3.70 1.70 -9.74
CA LEU A 39 -2.39 1.06 -9.91
C LEU A 39 -2.53 -0.39 -10.41
N ALA A 40 -3.55 -1.13 -9.96
CA ALA A 40 -3.85 -2.46 -10.47
C ALA A 40 -4.18 -2.43 -11.96
N TYR A 41 -5.00 -1.47 -12.39
CA TYR A 41 -5.28 -1.21 -13.80
C TYR A 41 -4.00 -0.86 -14.57
N LYS A 42 -3.21 0.10 -14.06
CA LYS A 42 -1.98 0.57 -14.70
C LYS A 42 -0.93 -0.52 -14.86
N PHE A 43 -0.80 -1.40 -13.88
CA PHE A 43 0.14 -2.52 -13.92
C PHE A 43 -0.44 -3.77 -14.60
N ASN A 44 -1.72 -3.74 -14.99
CA ASN A 44 -2.47 -4.91 -15.45
C ASN A 44 -2.32 -6.10 -14.47
N ASP A 45 -2.44 -5.82 -13.17
CA ASP A 45 -2.21 -6.80 -12.11
C ASP A 45 -3.13 -6.58 -10.90
N GLY A 46 -4.17 -7.41 -10.80
CA GLY A 46 -5.15 -7.37 -9.71
C GLY A 46 -4.59 -7.72 -8.33
N SER A 47 -3.38 -8.30 -8.24
CA SER A 47 -2.76 -8.61 -6.95
C SER A 47 -2.50 -7.36 -6.10
N VAL A 48 -2.38 -6.18 -6.73
CA VAL A 48 -2.20 -4.88 -6.06
C VAL A 48 -3.35 -4.60 -5.09
N VAL A 49 -4.60 -4.81 -5.53
CA VAL A 49 -5.79 -4.59 -4.69
C VAL A 49 -5.83 -5.59 -3.54
N VAL A 50 -5.54 -6.86 -3.82
CA VAL A 50 -5.51 -7.92 -2.80
C VAL A 50 -4.44 -7.62 -1.73
N GLN A 51 -3.25 -7.22 -2.16
CA GLN A 51 -2.15 -6.89 -1.27
C GLN A 51 -2.47 -5.67 -0.41
N PHE A 52 -3.07 -4.63 -1.01
CA PHE A 52 -3.52 -3.45 -0.30
C PHE A 52 -4.54 -3.81 0.80
N LEU A 53 -5.62 -4.51 0.44
CA LEU A 53 -6.69 -4.89 1.39
C LEU A 53 -6.19 -5.76 2.55
N ASN A 54 -5.15 -6.56 2.33
CA ASN A 54 -4.50 -7.32 3.40
C ASN A 54 -3.58 -6.45 4.25
N ALA A 55 -2.75 -5.61 3.62
CA ALA A 55 -1.83 -4.72 4.30
C ALA A 55 -2.56 -3.68 5.18
N GLU A 56 -3.67 -3.14 4.68
CA GLU A 56 -4.56 -2.20 5.37
C GLU A 56 -5.00 -2.71 6.74
N ARG A 57 -5.23 -4.03 6.87
CA ARG A 57 -5.65 -4.67 8.13
C ARG A 57 -4.56 -4.71 9.21
N LEU A 58 -3.36 -4.21 8.92
CA LEU A 58 -2.31 -3.98 9.92
C LEU A 58 -2.52 -2.67 10.68
N HIS A 59 -3.28 -1.73 10.13
CA HIS A 59 -3.63 -0.49 10.79
C HIS A 59 -4.55 -0.77 11.99
N GLY A 60 -4.10 -0.35 13.17
CA GLY A 60 -4.70 -0.75 14.45
C GLY A 60 -6.04 -0.09 14.75
N GLU A 61 -6.29 1.11 14.22
CA GLU A 61 -7.45 1.92 14.59
C GLU A 61 -8.73 1.50 13.85
N PHE A 62 -8.63 0.97 12.61
CA PHE A 62 -9.81 0.57 11.83
C PHE A 62 -10.28 -0.85 12.11
N HIS A 63 -9.44 -1.72 12.68
CA HIS A 63 -9.79 -3.13 12.93
C HIS A 63 -9.18 -3.68 14.24
N PRO A 64 -9.89 -3.59 15.39
CA PRO A 64 -9.51 -4.33 16.59
C PRO A 64 -9.73 -5.83 16.33
N ARG A 65 -8.72 -6.48 15.75
CA ARG A 65 -8.77 -7.91 15.43
C ARG A 65 -7.52 -8.60 15.96
N PRO A 66 -7.63 -9.89 16.32
CA PRO A 66 -6.47 -10.70 16.66
C PRO A 66 -5.45 -10.63 15.51
N GLN A 67 -4.31 -10.00 15.78
CA GLN A 67 -3.14 -9.98 14.89
C GLN A 67 -2.33 -11.27 15.10
N GLY A 68 -3.01 -12.42 15.16
CA GLY A 68 -2.38 -13.72 15.43
C GLY A 68 -1.39 -14.11 14.32
N GLY A 69 -0.37 -14.89 14.70
CA GLY A 69 0.89 -15.11 13.96
C GLY A 69 0.78 -15.25 12.44
N GLU A 70 0.06 -16.25 11.93
CA GLU A 70 0.02 -16.52 10.49
C GLU A 70 -0.68 -15.40 9.70
N SER A 71 -1.81 -14.90 10.21
CA SER A 71 -2.55 -13.81 9.55
C SER A 71 -1.75 -12.51 9.56
N PHE A 72 -1.06 -12.20 10.64
CA PHE A 72 -0.16 -11.04 10.70
C PHE A 72 0.98 -11.18 9.69
N ASN A 73 1.64 -12.34 9.65
CA ASN A 73 2.73 -12.59 8.71
C ASN A 73 2.27 -12.50 7.26
N ARG A 74 1.07 -13.00 6.95
CA ARG A 74 0.50 -12.88 5.61
C ARG A 74 0.28 -11.41 5.21
N ARG A 75 -0.30 -10.60 6.10
CA ARG A 75 -0.50 -9.16 5.85
C ARG A 75 0.82 -8.43 5.67
N VAL A 76 1.83 -8.75 6.47
CA VAL A 76 3.18 -8.19 6.33
C VAL A 76 3.82 -8.63 5.01
N SER A 77 3.62 -9.87 4.58
CA SER A 77 4.11 -10.36 3.29
C SER A 77 3.47 -9.60 2.13
N ASP A 78 2.16 -9.44 2.16
CA ASP A 78 1.41 -8.70 1.14
C ASP A 78 1.82 -7.22 1.12
N LEU A 79 2.00 -6.60 2.29
CA LEU A 79 2.53 -5.24 2.41
C LEU A 79 3.93 -5.10 1.81
N LYS A 80 4.84 -6.05 2.07
CA LYS A 80 6.20 -6.03 1.52
C LYS A 80 6.19 -6.18 0.00
N ALA A 81 5.35 -7.08 -0.52
CA ALA A 81 5.20 -7.27 -1.97
C ALA A 81 4.70 -5.99 -2.67
N LEU A 82 3.67 -5.35 -2.10
CA LEU A 82 3.17 -4.07 -2.62
C LEU A 82 4.22 -2.97 -2.50
N THR A 83 4.87 -2.86 -1.34
CA THR A 83 5.94 -1.88 -1.10
C THR A 83 7.05 -1.97 -2.14
N GLU A 84 7.54 -3.18 -2.43
CA GLU A 84 8.62 -3.35 -3.39
C GLU A 84 8.19 -2.98 -4.82
N ARG A 85 6.97 -3.33 -5.19
CA ARG A 85 6.39 -2.92 -6.47
C ARG A 85 6.31 -1.40 -6.60
N LEU A 86 5.80 -0.72 -5.57
CA LEU A 86 5.70 0.74 -5.56
C LEU A 86 7.08 1.40 -5.58
N ARG A 87 8.08 0.84 -4.90
CA ARG A 87 9.47 1.32 -4.98
C ARG A 87 10.03 1.21 -6.40
N GLY A 88 9.82 0.08 -7.07
CA GLY A 88 10.21 -0.10 -8.47
C GLY A 88 9.52 0.92 -9.38
N PHE A 89 8.24 1.17 -9.14
CA PHE A 89 7.48 2.17 -9.89
C PHE A 89 8.00 3.60 -9.64
N LEU A 90 8.24 3.99 -8.40
CA LEU A 90 8.85 5.30 -8.04
C LEU A 90 10.19 5.50 -8.74
N ALA A 91 11.06 4.47 -8.74
CA ALA A 91 12.33 4.53 -9.44
C ALA A 91 12.17 4.71 -10.96
N SER A 92 11.12 4.15 -11.56
CA SER A 92 10.80 4.34 -12.98
C SER A 92 10.31 5.76 -13.28
N LEU A 93 9.51 6.35 -12.38
CA LEU A 93 9.01 7.72 -12.51
C LEU A 93 10.16 8.72 -12.42
N ALA A 94 11.06 8.56 -11.44
CA ALA A 94 12.22 9.44 -11.26
C ALA A 94 13.16 9.47 -12.47
N LYS A 95 13.34 8.33 -13.16
CA LYS A 95 14.14 8.26 -14.40
C LYS A 95 13.48 8.93 -15.60
N SER A 96 12.16 9.09 -15.57
CA SER A 96 11.39 9.69 -16.67
C SER A 96 11.32 11.22 -16.55
N SER A 97 11.82 11.78 -15.44
CA SER A 97 11.86 13.22 -15.15
C SER A 97 13.23 13.87 -15.41
N THR A 98 14.22 13.09 -15.89
CA THR A 98 15.56 13.53 -16.32
C THR A 98 15.72 13.32 -17.82
#